data_AF-A0A2S8P4Y2-F1
#
_entry.id   AF-A0A2S8P4Y2-F1
#
_cell.length_a   1.000
_cell.length_b   1.000
_cell.length_c   1.000
_cell.angle_alpha   90.00
_cell.angle_beta   90.00
_cell.angle_gamma   90.00
#
_symmetry.space_group_name_H-M   'P 1'
#
loop_
_entity.id
_entity.type
_entity.pdbx_description
1 polymer ?
#
loop_
_entity_poly.entity_id
_entity_poly.type
_entity_poly.pdbx_seq_one_letter_code
_entity_poly.pdbx_strand_id
1 'polypeptide(L)'
;MARNWFITEAHCSHQVDFTPRLQDHDISIQPRSKHTPAYHMLHTTIMEYHQHAKYHLKLAAIMRNHNQFKACLILCDWALASMIKALYIHKYHSVHPPKELTMNEILPLVHTDTEPGLDIALFIGTMQHMSSLEERPEDQYLDLENIEKLHQRTEDILEELATRLNDNSTKFS
;
A
#
# COMPACT_ATOMS: atom_id res chain seq x y z
N MET A 1 -26.63 17.04 42.20
CA MET A 1 -27.93 16.33 42.07
C MET A 1 -27.63 14.88 41.72
N ALA A 2 -27.77 13.99 42.70
CA ALA A 2 -27.47 12.57 42.59
C ALA A 2 -28.70 11.79 42.12
N ARG A 3 -28.50 10.79 41.26
CA ARG A 3 -29.45 9.70 41.04
C ARG A 3 -28.70 8.37 41.14
N ASN A 4 -28.87 7.74 42.30
CA ASN A 4 -28.50 6.37 42.57
C ASN A 4 -29.42 5.43 41.77
N TRP A 5 -28.85 4.40 41.16
CA TRP A 5 -29.60 3.21 40.78
C TRP A 5 -29.02 2.02 41.56
N PHE A 6 -29.81 1.50 42.49
CA PHE A 6 -29.63 0.21 43.16
C PHE A 6 -30.38 -0.85 42.37
N ILE A 7 -29.76 -1.96 41.98
CA ILE A 7 -30.45 -3.27 41.85
C ILE A 7 -29.49 -4.41 42.22
N THR A 8 -29.67 -4.87 43.46
CA THR A 8 -29.59 -6.23 44.04
C THR A 8 -28.49 -7.23 43.66
N GLU A 9 -27.65 -7.51 44.66
CA GLU A 9 -27.08 -8.83 44.95
C GLU A 9 -28.17 -9.89 45.15
N ALA A 10 -27.92 -11.11 44.66
CA ALA A 10 -28.53 -12.33 45.17
C ALA A 10 -27.39 -13.24 45.66
N HIS A 11 -27.33 -13.40 46.97
CA HIS A 11 -26.37 -14.25 47.68
C HIS A 11 -26.93 -15.68 47.85
N CYS A 12 -26.00 -16.65 47.87
CA CYS A 12 -26.00 -17.87 48.72
C CYS A 12 -26.86 -19.08 48.25
N SER A 13 -26.43 -20.36 48.25
CA SER A 13 -25.27 -21.05 48.84
C SER A 13 -25.17 -22.53 48.35
N HIS A 14 -24.03 -23.16 48.67
CA HIS A 14 -23.77 -24.60 48.95
C HIS A 14 -23.31 -25.57 47.82
N GLN A 15 -21.99 -25.88 47.85
CA GLN A 15 -21.32 -27.21 47.94
C GLN A 15 -22.25 -28.45 47.95
N VAL A 16 -21.96 -29.61 47.35
CA VAL A 16 -20.77 -30.50 47.24
C VAL A 16 -21.08 -31.48 46.06
N ASP A 17 -20.15 -32.08 45.29
CA ASP A 17 -19.33 -33.24 45.66
C ASP A 17 -18.36 -33.63 44.53
N PHE A 18 -17.20 -34.19 44.91
CA PHE A 18 -16.18 -34.78 44.04
C PHE A 18 -16.53 -36.23 43.63
N THR A 19 -16.40 -36.59 42.35
CA THR A 19 -15.50 -37.67 41.83
C THR A 19 -15.68 -37.89 40.31
N PRO A 20 -14.65 -38.42 39.60
CA PRO A 20 -14.43 -38.20 38.18
C PRO A 20 -15.00 -39.34 37.31
N ARG A 21 -15.54 -38.99 36.14
CA ARG A 21 -15.69 -39.94 35.03
C ARG A 21 -15.08 -39.38 33.75
N LEU A 22 -13.93 -39.96 33.47
CA LEU A 22 -13.30 -40.12 32.17
C LEU A 22 -14.35 -40.42 31.08
N GLN A 23 -14.40 -39.60 30.04
CA GLN A 23 -14.76 -40.04 28.70
C GLN A 23 -14.19 -39.05 27.68
N ASP A 24 -13.15 -39.53 27.00
CA ASP A 24 -12.57 -38.95 25.79
C ASP A 24 -13.66 -38.66 24.77
N HIS A 25 -13.85 -37.38 24.46
CA HIS A 25 -14.32 -36.98 23.15
C HIS A 25 -13.42 -35.88 22.62
N ASP A 26 -12.54 -36.33 21.75
CA ASP A 26 -11.80 -35.64 20.69
C ASP A 26 -12.45 -34.32 20.26
N ILE A 27 -12.14 -33.24 20.98
CA ILE A 27 -12.39 -31.89 20.48
C ILE A 27 -11.19 -31.58 19.59
N SER A 28 -11.35 -31.92 18.31
CA SER A 28 -10.54 -31.39 17.23
C SER A 28 -10.48 -29.87 17.39
N ILE A 29 -9.38 -29.38 17.95
CA ILE A 29 -9.02 -27.98 17.92
C ILE A 29 -8.65 -27.71 16.46
N GLN A 30 -9.66 -27.44 15.63
CA GLN A 30 -9.40 -26.74 14.38
C GLN A 30 -8.78 -25.38 14.76
N PRO A 31 -7.57 -25.05 14.26
CA PRO A 31 -7.12 -23.68 14.29
C PRO A 31 -8.10 -22.87 13.44
N ARG A 32 -8.94 -22.10 14.12
CA ARG A 32 -9.94 -21.22 13.52
C ARG A 32 -9.19 -20.29 12.56
N SER A 33 -9.37 -20.51 11.26
CA SER A 33 -8.75 -19.80 10.14
C SER A 33 -9.22 -18.35 10.00
N LYS A 34 -9.15 -17.57 11.09
CA LYS A 34 -9.50 -16.14 11.10
C LYS A 34 -8.49 -15.29 10.31
N HIS A 35 -7.33 -15.85 9.96
CA HIS A 35 -6.25 -15.10 9.30
C HIS A 35 -6.34 -15.07 7.76
N THR A 36 -7.12 -15.96 7.16
CA THR A 36 -7.12 -16.18 5.69
C THR A 36 -7.83 -15.08 4.88
N PRO A 37 -8.99 -14.52 5.29
CA PRO A 37 -9.69 -13.52 4.48
C PRO A 37 -8.94 -12.18 4.41
N ALA A 38 -8.38 -11.72 5.53
CA ALA A 38 -7.72 -10.43 5.62
C ALA A 38 -6.38 -10.42 4.85
N TYR A 39 -5.60 -11.50 4.94
CA TYR A 39 -4.35 -11.64 4.20
C TYR A 39 -4.58 -11.73 2.68
N HIS A 40 -5.56 -12.54 2.26
CA HIS A 40 -5.93 -12.64 0.85
C HIS A 40 -6.38 -11.28 0.30
N MET A 41 -7.18 -10.53 1.06
CA MET A 41 -7.62 -9.19 0.66
C MET A 41 -6.44 -8.22 0.51
N LEU A 42 -5.50 -8.20 1.47
CA LEU A 42 -4.29 -7.38 1.37
C LEU A 42 -3.47 -7.72 0.12
N HIS A 43 -3.20 -9.01 -0.09
CA HIS A 43 -2.42 -9.47 -1.24
C HIS A 43 -3.09 -9.09 -2.57
N THR A 44 -4.40 -9.32 -2.69
CA THR A 44 -5.16 -8.94 -3.89
C THR A 44 -5.06 -7.44 -4.15
N THR A 45 -5.27 -6.59 -3.13
CA THR A 45 -5.20 -5.14 -3.31
C THR A 45 -3.78 -4.66 -3.66
N ILE A 46 -2.74 -5.26 -3.09
CA ILE A 46 -1.34 -4.97 -3.47
C ILE A 46 -1.12 -5.29 -4.96
N MET A 47 -1.60 -6.45 -5.43
CA MET A 47 -1.48 -6.85 -6.83
C MET A 47 -2.28 -5.95 -7.78
N GLU A 48 -3.46 -5.49 -7.38
CA GLU A 48 -4.26 -4.53 -8.15
C GLU A 48 -3.50 -3.21 -8.35
N TYR A 49 -2.93 -2.64 -7.28
CA TYR A 49 -2.12 -1.42 -7.38
C TYR A 49 -0.84 -1.61 -8.19
N HIS A 50 -0.16 -2.75 -8.03
CA HIS A 50 0.99 -3.10 -8.85
C HIS A 50 0.59 -3.16 -10.34
N GLN A 51 -0.58 -3.73 -10.64
CA GLN A 51 -1.07 -3.84 -12.01
C GLN A 51 -1.49 -2.48 -12.58
N HIS A 52 -2.09 -1.60 -11.77
CA HIS A 52 -2.37 -0.21 -12.14
C HIS A 52 -1.08 0.54 -12.50
N ALA A 53 -0.01 0.38 -11.70
CA ALA A 53 1.28 1.00 -12.00
C ALA A 53 1.80 0.60 -13.40
N LYS A 54 1.73 -0.70 -13.73
CA LYS A 54 2.10 -1.23 -15.05
C LYS A 54 1.23 -0.67 -16.18
N TYR A 55 -0.07 -0.53 -15.96
CA TYR A 55 -0.97 0.01 -16.99
C TYR A 55 -0.72 1.49 -17.25
N HIS A 56 -0.52 2.29 -16.21
CA HIS A 56 -0.20 3.70 -16.35
C HIS A 56 1.12 3.91 -17.10
N LEU A 57 2.17 3.15 -16.76
CA LEU A 57 3.45 3.22 -17.46
C LEU A 57 3.31 2.87 -18.95
N LYS A 58 2.58 1.80 -19.29
CA LYS A 58 2.30 1.44 -20.68
C LYS A 58 1.58 2.54 -21.43
N LEU A 59 0.58 3.16 -20.81
CA LEU A 59 -0.15 4.27 -21.41
C LEU A 59 0.74 5.50 -21.56
N ALA A 60 1.64 5.76 -20.61
CA ALA A 60 2.62 6.84 -20.67
C ALA A 60 3.54 6.71 -21.89
N ALA A 61 4.02 5.49 -22.17
CA ALA A 61 4.80 5.20 -23.38
C ALA A 61 4.02 5.51 -24.67
N ILE A 62 2.74 5.13 -24.71
CA ILE A 62 1.87 5.43 -25.86
C ILE A 62 1.71 6.95 -26.02
N MET A 63 1.41 7.67 -24.94
CA MET A 63 1.26 9.13 -24.97
C MET A 63 2.54 9.83 -25.44
N ARG A 64 3.70 9.41 -24.93
CA ARG A 64 5.01 9.91 -25.38
C ARG A 64 5.19 9.74 -26.89
N ASN A 65 4.89 8.56 -27.43
CA ASN A 65 5.04 8.28 -28.86
C ASN A 65 4.09 9.10 -29.75
N HIS A 66 3.03 9.68 -29.17
CA HIS A 66 2.12 10.62 -29.84
C HIS A 66 2.41 12.08 -29.50
N ASN A 67 3.59 12.37 -28.96
CA ASN A 67 4.05 13.69 -28.50
C ASN A 67 3.13 14.35 -27.46
N GLN A 68 2.34 13.54 -26.73
CA GLN A 68 1.47 13.98 -25.64
C GLN A 68 2.27 13.97 -24.33
N PHE A 69 3.28 14.83 -24.23
CA PHE A 69 4.27 14.79 -23.14
C PHE A 69 3.69 15.09 -21.77
N LYS A 70 2.74 16.03 -21.67
CA LYS A 70 2.06 16.28 -20.40
C LYS A 70 1.26 15.07 -19.93
N ALA A 71 0.53 14.42 -20.83
CA ALA A 71 -0.19 13.19 -20.53
C ALA A 71 0.77 12.06 -20.11
N CYS A 72 1.90 11.92 -20.79
CA CYS A 72 2.97 10.99 -20.39
C CYS A 72 3.44 11.24 -18.95
N LEU A 73 3.70 12.51 -18.60
CA LEU A 73 4.15 12.91 -17.27
C LEU A 73 3.10 12.61 -16.18
N ILE A 74 1.83 12.96 -16.42
CA ILE A 74 0.72 12.66 -15.50
C ILE A 74 0.60 11.14 -15.27
N LEU A 75 0.73 10.35 -16.33
CA LEU A 75 0.64 8.90 -16.23
C LEU A 75 1.84 8.29 -15.49
N CYS A 76 3.04 8.83 -15.65
CA CYS A 76 4.20 8.41 -14.86
C CYS A 76 3.99 8.70 -13.35
N ASP A 77 3.44 9.87 -13.01
CA ASP A 77 3.07 10.20 -11.64
C ASP A 77 2.02 9.23 -11.06
N TRP A 78 0.97 8.91 -11.83
CA TRP A 78 -0.03 7.93 -11.41
C TRP A 78 0.55 6.51 -11.27
N ALA A 79 1.53 6.14 -12.09
CA ALA A 79 2.21 4.86 -11.97
C ALA A 79 2.98 4.77 -10.64
N LEU A 80 3.76 5.81 -10.31
CA LEU A 80 4.50 5.92 -9.05
C LEU A 80 3.55 5.92 -7.85
N ALA A 81 2.50 6.74 -7.89
CA ALA A 81 1.49 6.78 -6.83
C ALA A 81 0.84 5.41 -6.60
N SER A 82 0.55 4.67 -7.66
CA SER A 82 0.00 3.31 -7.55
C SER A 82 0.97 2.36 -6.86
N MET A 83 2.26 2.40 -7.21
CA MET A 83 3.27 1.57 -6.56
C MET A 83 3.48 1.93 -5.08
N ILE A 84 3.52 3.23 -4.75
CA ILE A 84 3.61 3.67 -3.35
C ILE A 84 2.39 3.23 -2.53
N LYS A 85 1.19 3.23 -3.14
CA LYS A 85 -0.02 2.68 -2.48
C LYS A 85 0.10 1.17 -2.23
N ALA A 86 0.69 0.41 -3.16
CA ALA A 86 0.99 -1.01 -2.94
C ALA A 86 1.96 -1.20 -1.75
N LEU A 87 3.04 -0.42 -1.70
CA LEU A 87 3.99 -0.43 -0.58
C LEU A 87 3.35 -0.02 0.75
N TYR A 88 2.45 0.96 0.74
CA TYR A 88 1.71 1.40 1.92
C TYR A 88 0.90 0.24 2.51
N ILE A 89 0.11 -0.43 1.67
CA ILE A 89 -0.73 -1.56 2.08
C ILE A 89 0.15 -2.68 2.63
N HIS A 90 1.25 -2.99 1.94
CA HIS A 90 2.21 -4.00 2.35
C HIS A 90 2.84 -3.67 3.72
N LYS A 91 3.28 -2.43 3.95
CA LYS A 91 3.95 -2.02 5.18
C LYS A 91 2.98 -1.93 6.36
N TYR A 92 1.82 -1.32 6.16
CA TYR A 92 0.90 -0.99 7.25
C TYR A 92 -0.28 -1.95 7.39
N HIS A 93 -0.39 -2.96 6.51
CA HIS A 93 -1.47 -3.95 6.50
C HIS A 93 -2.87 -3.31 6.47
N SER A 94 -2.99 -2.16 5.78
CA SER A 94 -4.24 -1.40 5.62
C SER A 94 -4.59 -1.29 4.14
N VAL A 95 -5.76 -1.80 3.75
CA VAL A 95 -6.28 -1.74 2.38
C VAL A 95 -6.76 -0.35 1.94
N HIS A 96 -6.67 0.63 2.84
CA HIS A 96 -7.10 2.00 2.58
C HIS A 96 -5.89 2.92 2.62
N PRO A 97 -5.07 2.95 1.54
CA PRO A 97 -4.01 3.93 1.45
C PRO A 97 -4.61 5.35 1.36
N PRO A 98 -3.85 6.38 1.76
CA PRO A 98 -4.26 7.76 1.65
C PRO A 98 -4.69 8.13 0.22
N LYS A 99 -5.67 9.02 0.12
CA LYS A 99 -6.15 9.52 -1.19
C LYS A 99 -5.02 10.21 -1.94
N GLU A 100 -4.33 11.11 -1.24
CA GLU A 100 -3.16 11.87 -1.69
C GLU A 100 -1.93 11.41 -0.91
N LEU A 101 -0.79 11.30 -1.59
CA LEU A 101 0.46 10.88 -1.00
C LEU A 101 1.33 12.12 -0.78
N THR A 102 1.68 12.42 0.46
CA THR A 102 2.66 13.47 0.78
C THR A 102 4.04 12.87 1.00
N MET A 103 5.06 13.72 1.12
CA MET A 103 6.42 13.28 1.42
C MET A 103 6.53 12.52 2.75
N ASN A 104 5.64 12.78 3.72
CA ASN A 104 5.60 12.06 4.99
C ASN A 104 5.15 10.61 4.82
N GLU A 105 4.28 10.33 3.85
CA GLU A 105 3.92 8.95 3.51
C GLU A 105 4.97 8.30 2.61
N ILE A 106 5.52 9.03 1.64
CA ILE A 106 6.45 8.47 0.64
C ILE A 106 7.78 8.09 1.27
N LEU A 107 8.42 9.00 2.02
CA LEU A 107 9.80 8.82 2.49
C LEU A 107 9.97 7.53 3.32
N PRO A 108 9.10 7.19 4.28
CA PRO A 108 9.22 5.93 5.03
C PRO A 108 8.98 4.68 4.18
N LEU A 109 8.31 4.78 3.03
CA LEU A 109 8.00 3.64 2.17
C LEU A 109 9.13 3.30 1.21
N VAL A 110 9.87 4.31 0.74
CA VAL A 110 11.00 4.14 -0.18
C VAL A 110 12.33 3.97 0.55
N HIS A 111 12.39 4.32 1.84
CA HIS A 111 13.54 4.10 2.70
C HIS A 111 13.74 2.61 3.02
N THR A 112 14.97 2.15 2.91
CA THR A 112 15.41 0.81 3.32
C THR A 112 16.66 0.91 4.21
N ASP A 113 17.00 -0.17 4.90
CA ASP A 113 18.19 -0.23 5.76
C ASP A 113 19.51 -0.01 4.99
N THR A 114 19.52 -0.34 3.69
CA THR A 114 20.70 -0.25 2.81
C THR A 114 20.70 0.97 1.91
N GLU A 115 19.52 1.51 1.58
CA GLU A 115 19.36 2.66 0.69
C GLU A 115 18.40 3.68 1.30
N PRO A 116 18.83 4.95 1.49
CA PRO A 116 18.01 5.98 2.12
C PRO A 116 16.69 6.27 1.40
N GLY A 117 16.59 5.94 0.10
CA GLY A 117 15.41 6.17 -0.74
C GLY A 117 15.10 7.64 -1.03
N LEU A 118 16.00 8.56 -0.64
CA LEU A 118 15.79 10.00 -0.76
C LEU A 118 15.72 10.45 -2.22
N ASP A 119 16.53 9.86 -3.09
CA ASP A 119 16.52 10.12 -4.52
C ASP A 119 15.18 9.72 -5.16
N ILE A 120 14.63 8.57 -4.78
CA ILE A 120 13.31 8.11 -5.20
C ILE A 120 12.22 9.03 -4.67
N ALA A 121 12.27 9.38 -3.38
CA ALA A 121 11.31 10.29 -2.76
C ALA A 121 11.32 11.66 -3.46
N LEU A 122 12.51 12.20 -3.75
CA LEU A 122 12.68 13.47 -4.44
C LEU A 122 12.16 13.40 -5.88
N PHE A 123 12.44 12.30 -6.59
CA PHE A 123 11.92 12.07 -7.94
C PHE A 123 10.39 12.06 -7.93
N ILE A 124 9.76 11.29 -7.02
CA ILE A 124 8.30 11.23 -6.89
C ILE A 124 7.73 12.61 -6.56
N GLY A 125 8.30 13.33 -5.58
CA GLY A 125 7.84 14.67 -5.24
C GLY A 125 7.95 15.66 -6.41
N THR A 126 9.00 15.53 -7.22
CA THR A 126 9.16 16.34 -8.43
C THR A 126 8.12 15.98 -9.48
N MET A 127 7.83 14.68 -9.67
CA MET A 127 6.77 14.20 -10.57
C MET A 127 5.39 14.73 -10.19
N GLN A 128 5.04 14.67 -8.89
CA GLN A 128 3.79 15.21 -8.35
C GLN A 128 3.67 16.71 -8.59
N HIS A 129 4.77 17.45 -8.40
CA HIS A 129 4.79 18.89 -8.66
C HIS A 129 4.56 19.17 -10.15
N MET A 130 5.36 18.55 -11.04
CA MET A 130 5.26 18.77 -12.48
C MET A 130 3.91 18.32 -13.05
N SER A 131 3.29 17.26 -12.51
CA SER A 131 1.99 16.76 -12.97
C SER A 131 0.87 17.74 -12.63
N SER A 132 0.98 18.42 -11.49
CA SER A 132 -0.01 19.39 -11.00
C SER A 132 -0.04 20.73 -11.72
N LEU A 133 1.04 21.10 -12.43
CA LEU A 133 1.11 22.37 -13.15
C LEU A 133 0.10 22.38 -14.30
N GLU A 134 -0.65 23.48 -14.46
CA GLU A 134 -1.50 23.69 -15.64
C GLU A 134 -0.64 23.81 -16.91
N GLU A 135 -1.14 23.32 -18.04
CA GLU A 135 -0.46 23.50 -19.33
C GLU A 135 -0.45 24.99 -19.70
N ARG A 136 0.71 25.63 -19.60
CA ARG A 136 0.88 26.98 -20.16
C ARG A 136 1.35 26.87 -21.61
N PRO A 137 0.96 27.82 -22.47
CA PRO A 137 1.51 27.90 -23.83
C PRO A 137 3.05 27.98 -23.84
N GLU A 138 3.64 28.53 -22.77
CA GLU A 138 5.09 28.61 -22.59
C GLU A 138 5.73 27.28 -22.15
N ASP A 139 4.96 26.28 -21.69
CA ASP A 139 5.47 24.97 -21.23
C ASP A 139 5.77 24.00 -22.39
N GLN A 140 5.84 24.50 -23.63
CA GLN A 140 6.33 23.77 -24.82
C GLN A 140 7.77 23.23 -24.68
N TYR A 141 8.45 23.47 -23.56
CA TYR A 141 9.83 23.05 -23.28
C TYR A 141 9.99 21.64 -22.71
N LEU A 142 8.94 20.81 -22.69
CA LEU A 142 9.14 19.37 -22.46
C LEU A 142 9.83 18.75 -23.67
N ASP A 143 11.16 18.82 -23.66
CA ASP A 143 12.03 18.18 -24.64
C ASP A 143 11.85 16.65 -24.59
N LEU A 144 11.80 16.02 -25.76
CA LEU A 144 11.59 14.58 -25.92
C LEU A 144 12.64 13.79 -25.13
N GLU A 145 13.91 14.23 -25.16
CA GLU A 145 15.01 13.58 -24.44
C GLU A 145 14.75 13.57 -22.92
N ASN A 146 14.22 14.67 -22.38
CA ASN A 146 13.90 14.76 -20.96
C ASN A 146 12.72 13.86 -20.59
N ILE A 147 11.70 13.79 -21.44
CA ILE A 147 10.56 12.89 -21.24
C ILE A 147 10.97 11.42 -21.34
N GLU A 148 11.87 11.06 -22.25
CA GLU A 148 12.41 9.72 -22.35
C GLU A 148 13.18 9.32 -21.10
N LYS A 149 14.06 10.18 -20.60
CA LYS A 149 14.80 9.98 -19.34
C LYS A 149 13.86 9.84 -18.15
N LEU A 150 12.83 10.68 -18.07
CA LEU A 150 11.82 10.63 -17.01
C LEU A 150 11.02 9.32 -17.05
N HIS A 151 10.59 8.91 -18.25
CA HIS A 151 9.88 7.65 -18.44
C HIS A 151 10.77 6.47 -18.02
N GLN A 152 12.03 6.45 -18.46
CA GLN A 152 12.97 5.40 -18.10
C GLN A 152 13.20 5.35 -16.58
N ARG A 153 13.46 6.50 -15.95
CA ARG A 153 13.66 6.53 -14.49
C ARG A 153 12.41 6.07 -13.73
N THR A 154 11.22 6.37 -14.25
CA THR A 154 9.96 5.87 -13.68
C THR A 154 9.90 4.35 -13.77
N GLU A 155 10.24 3.75 -14.91
CA GLU A 155 10.30 2.30 -15.09
C GLU A 155 11.29 1.65 -14.11
N ASP A 156 12.51 2.19 -14.02
CA ASP A 156 13.56 1.67 -13.14
C ASP A 156 13.10 1.68 -11.67
N ILE A 157 12.50 2.79 -11.21
CA ILE A 157 11.96 2.91 -9.85
C ILE A 157 10.85 1.88 -9.62
N LEU A 158 9.94 1.69 -10.59
CA LEU A 158 8.86 0.72 -10.44
C LEU A 158 9.38 -0.71 -10.32
N GLU A 159 10.42 -1.07 -11.08
CA GLU A 159 11.08 -2.38 -10.98
C GLU A 159 11.78 -2.57 -9.63
N GLU A 160 12.51 -1.55 -9.19
CA GLU A 160 13.21 -1.53 -7.90
C GLU A 160 12.21 -1.71 -6.73
N LEU A 161 11.12 -0.93 -6.72
CA LEU A 161 10.09 -1.01 -5.69
C LEU A 161 9.29 -2.32 -5.75
N ALA A 162 9.04 -2.86 -6.94
CA ALA A 162 8.38 -4.17 -7.12
C ALA A 162 9.24 -5.32 -6.56
N THR A 163 10.56 -5.27 -6.77
CA THR A 163 11.49 -6.25 -6.21
C THR A 163 11.43 -6.23 -4.68
N ARG A 164 11.43 -5.04 -4.07
CA ARG A 164 11.29 -4.87 -2.61
C ARG A 164 9.95 -5.40 -2.07
N LEU A 165 8.86 -5.27 -2.82
CA LEU A 165 7.56 -5.87 -2.45
C LEU A 165 7.65 -7.40 -2.41
N ASN A 166 8.31 -8.01 -3.40
CA ASN A 166 8.45 -9.47 -3.47
C ASN A 166 9.39 -10.01 -2.39
N ASP A 167 10.54 -9.37 -2.16
CA ASP A 167 11.52 -9.80 -1.17
C ASP A 167 10.95 -9.77 0.26
N ASN A 168 10.10 -8.79 0.57
CA ASN A 168 9.48 -8.73 1.88
C ASN A 168 8.34 -9.74 2.05
N SER A 169 7.63 -10.12 0.98
CA SER A 169 6.59 -11.15 1.06
C SER A 169 7.13 -12.55 1.45
N THR A 170 8.36 -12.86 1.03
CA THR A 170 9.02 -14.15 1.34
C THR A 170 9.48 -14.27 2.79
N LYS A 171 9.60 -13.15 3.53
CA LYS A 171 9.99 -13.15 4.95
C LYS A 171 8.83 -13.48 5.90
N PHE A 172 7.59 -13.45 5.41
CA PHE A 172 6.38 -13.70 6.21
C PHE A 172 5.57 -14.92 5.73
N SER A 173 6.13 -15.71 4.80
CA SER A 173 5.61 -17.00 4.34
C SER A 173 6.28 -18.16 5.09
#